data_AF-A0A139DHI1-F1
#
_entry.id   AF-A0A139DHI1-F1
#
_cell.length_a   1.000
_cell.length_b   1.000
_cell.length_c   1.000
_cell.angle_alpha   90.00
_cell.angle_beta   90.00
_cell.angle_gamma   90.00
#
_symmetry.space_group_name_H-M   'P 1'
#
loop_
_entity.id
_entity.type
_entity.pdbx_description
1 polymer ?
#
loop_
_entity_poly.entity_id
_entity_poly.type
_entity_poly.pdbx_seq_one_letter_code
_entity_poly.pdbx_strand_id
1 'polypeptide(L)'
;MKLRFLGGTGTVTGSRYLLSDEKHRLLVDCGMYQGVKTLRRRNWAKFPVDPATVEAVVLTHAHIDHSGYLPALVKNGFKGKIYCTKATHELCKVLLPDAGYLQEEDAKYAARKKFSKHEHPEPLFTEKDAREALKHFESLHYHETFEPVRGFEVRFTPAGHILGSSCVHVTHKSSSRTVVFSGDVGRQDDLIMRAPEPIDHADVLVCESTYGDRTHGESDPERELEDIITRTANRGGLVLMPAFAVGRAQMLLYVVHKLMGEGRIPKLPVYLNSPMAIRATEIFCKHHKEHKLNNSQCELIDHKTKFVRTVDESIELGMVRYPCIIISASGMASGGRVLHHLKTLLPNQRNSVVFAGFQALGTRGDALVNGAEKVKIHGEYWPVKAEIHNLDSMSAHGDYNEILEWLEQGRLKPEKVYVTHGELVASDTMRKRIEEKFGWNVEVPELFEEVEI
;
A
#
# COMPACT_ATOMS: atom_id res chain seq x y z
N MET A 1 -23.88 -19.24 0.34
CA MET A 1 -22.90 -18.53 -0.51
C MET A 1 -21.55 -18.87 0.08
N LYS A 2 -20.47 -18.90 -0.70
CA LYS A 2 -19.16 -19.32 -0.19
C LYS A 2 -18.17 -18.19 -0.23
N LEU A 3 -17.36 -18.06 0.83
CA LEU A 3 -16.20 -17.20 0.88
C LEU A 3 -14.95 -18.06 1.07
N ARG A 4 -13.95 -17.87 0.20
CA ARG A 4 -12.67 -18.56 0.28
C ARG A 4 -11.52 -17.57 0.36
N PHE A 5 -10.62 -17.80 1.32
CA PHE A 5 -9.47 -16.93 1.59
C PHE A 5 -8.26 -17.39 0.78
N LEU A 6 -7.98 -16.73 -0.35
CA LEU A 6 -6.89 -17.13 -1.25
C LEU A 6 -5.56 -16.41 -0.95
N GLY A 7 -5.60 -15.40 -0.08
CA GLY A 7 -4.45 -14.66 0.40
C GLY A 7 -4.85 -13.58 1.40
N GLY A 8 -3.86 -12.84 1.91
CA GLY A 8 -4.07 -11.88 3.01
C GLY A 8 -4.37 -12.53 4.37
N THR A 9 -4.08 -13.83 4.56
CA THR A 9 -4.24 -14.51 5.85
C THR A 9 -2.89 -14.80 6.49
N GLY A 10 -2.72 -14.38 7.74
CA GLY A 10 -1.45 -14.47 8.47
C GLY A 10 -0.29 -13.68 7.84
N THR A 11 -0.60 -12.67 7.02
CA THR A 11 0.34 -11.71 6.45
C THR A 11 -0.39 -10.45 5.95
N VAL A 12 0.32 -9.32 5.89
CA VAL A 12 -0.16 -8.02 5.36
C VAL A 12 0.01 -7.87 3.83
N THR A 13 0.14 -8.97 3.07
CA THR A 13 0.28 -8.86 1.61
C THR A 13 -0.41 -9.98 0.86
N GLY A 14 -0.70 -9.74 -0.42
CA GLY A 14 -1.31 -10.75 -1.28
C GLY A 14 -2.80 -10.94 -1.03
N SER A 15 -3.51 -9.88 -0.63
CA SER A 15 -4.95 -9.86 -0.41
C SER A 15 -5.70 -10.41 -1.61
N ARG A 16 -6.54 -11.42 -1.36
CA ARG A 16 -7.36 -12.08 -2.39
C ARG A 16 -8.45 -12.92 -1.75
N TYR A 17 -9.70 -12.62 -2.07
CA TYR A 17 -10.87 -13.28 -1.51
C TYR A 17 -11.81 -13.71 -2.64
N LEU A 18 -12.26 -14.97 -2.63
CA LEU A 18 -13.16 -15.49 -3.66
C LEU A 18 -14.55 -15.67 -3.07
N LEU A 19 -15.51 -14.90 -3.56
CA LEU A 19 -16.93 -15.14 -3.35
C LEU A 19 -17.48 -16.03 -4.46
N SER A 20 -18.31 -16.99 -4.11
CA SER A 20 -18.98 -17.84 -5.09
C SER A 20 -20.35 -18.32 -4.65
N ASP A 21 -21.22 -18.53 -5.63
CA ASP A 21 -22.42 -19.35 -5.49
C ASP A 21 -22.26 -20.65 -6.31
N GLU A 22 -23.35 -21.39 -6.56
CA GLU A 22 -23.32 -22.63 -7.34
C GLU A 22 -22.78 -22.45 -8.79
N LYS A 23 -22.87 -21.25 -9.35
CA LYS A 23 -22.62 -20.95 -10.77
C LYS A 23 -21.59 -19.86 -10.98
N HIS A 24 -21.47 -18.93 -10.04
CA HIS A 24 -20.83 -17.66 -10.24
C HIS A 24 -19.65 -17.43 -9.30
N ARG A 25 -18.63 -16.71 -9.78
CA ARG A 25 -17.38 -16.45 -9.05
C ARG A 25 -16.92 -15.00 -9.19
N LEU A 26 -16.88 -14.30 -8.06
CA LEU A 26 -16.40 -12.93 -7.93
C LEU A 26 -15.13 -12.90 -7.06
N LEU A 27 -14.05 -12.33 -7.59
CA LEU A 27 -12.84 -12.12 -6.82
C LEU A 27 -12.82 -10.70 -6.23
N VAL A 28 -12.51 -10.56 -4.96
CA VAL A 28 -12.21 -9.28 -4.31
C VAL A 28 -10.73 -9.21 -4.03
N ASP A 29 -10.08 -8.19 -4.60
CA ASP A 29 -8.63 -8.01 -4.67
C ASP A 29 -7.86 -9.16 -5.35
N CYS A 30 -6.68 -8.84 -5.86
CA CYS A 30 -5.74 -9.78 -6.43
C CYS A 30 -4.31 -9.26 -6.24
N GLY A 31 -3.86 -9.28 -5.01
CA GLY A 31 -2.56 -8.77 -4.59
C GLY A 31 -1.37 -9.66 -4.85
N MET A 32 -0.18 -9.05 -4.90
CA MET A 32 1.11 -9.73 -4.83
C MET A 32 1.61 -9.86 -3.39
N TYR A 33 2.18 -11.01 -3.07
CA TYR A 33 2.93 -11.20 -1.84
C TYR A 33 4.26 -10.45 -1.88
N GLN A 34 4.58 -9.69 -0.83
CA GLN A 34 5.86 -8.99 -0.66
C GLN A 34 6.62 -9.51 0.57
N GLY A 35 7.75 -8.88 0.94
CA GLY A 35 8.53 -9.26 2.13
C GLY A 35 9.41 -10.51 1.96
N VAL A 36 9.40 -11.39 2.95
CA VAL A 36 10.29 -12.57 3.03
C VAL A 36 10.18 -13.48 1.79
N LYS A 37 11.26 -14.20 1.51
CA LYS A 37 11.37 -15.07 0.31
C LYS A 37 10.28 -16.13 0.23
N THR A 38 9.83 -16.66 1.37
CA THR A 38 8.76 -17.67 1.45
C THR A 38 7.44 -17.12 0.95
N LEU A 39 7.06 -15.90 1.34
CA LEU A 39 5.87 -15.21 0.84
C LEU A 39 5.99 -14.89 -0.64
N ARG A 40 7.09 -14.26 -1.07
CA ARG A 40 7.29 -13.90 -2.50
C ARG A 40 7.25 -15.11 -3.44
N ARG A 41 7.65 -16.30 -2.99
CA ARG A 41 7.54 -17.55 -3.76
C ARG A 41 6.09 -17.96 -4.03
N ARG A 42 5.13 -17.57 -3.19
CA ARG A 42 3.70 -17.85 -3.39
C ARG A 42 3.17 -17.19 -4.66
N ASN A 43 3.76 -16.07 -5.10
CA ASN A 43 3.41 -15.45 -6.38
C ASN A 43 3.70 -16.35 -7.59
N TRP A 44 4.61 -17.32 -7.47
CA TRP A 44 4.96 -18.25 -8.54
C TRP A 44 4.24 -19.61 -8.42
N ALA A 45 3.47 -19.80 -7.35
CA ALA A 45 2.65 -21.00 -7.21
C ALA A 45 1.49 -20.97 -8.22
N LYS A 46 0.99 -22.16 -8.58
CA LYS A 46 -0.23 -22.26 -9.40
C LYS A 46 -1.36 -21.50 -8.72
N PHE A 47 -2.11 -20.72 -9.49
CA PHE A 47 -3.27 -20.00 -8.96
C PHE A 47 -4.26 -21.01 -8.32
N PRO A 48 -4.81 -20.74 -7.11
CA PRO A 48 -5.59 -21.73 -6.36
C PRO A 48 -6.90 -22.17 -7.04
N VAL A 49 -7.37 -21.40 -8.02
CA VAL A 49 -8.52 -21.71 -8.87
C VAL A 49 -8.14 -21.49 -10.33
N ASP A 50 -8.93 -21.98 -11.27
CA ASP A 50 -8.70 -21.66 -12.68
C ASP A 50 -9.07 -20.18 -12.94
N PRO A 51 -8.13 -19.32 -13.39
CA PRO A 51 -8.42 -17.92 -13.70
C PRO A 51 -9.57 -17.73 -14.70
N ALA A 52 -9.79 -18.68 -15.61
CA ALA A 52 -10.88 -18.62 -16.58
C ALA A 52 -12.27 -18.79 -15.94
N THR A 53 -12.34 -19.33 -14.72
CA THR A 53 -13.60 -19.50 -13.98
C THR A 53 -14.00 -18.28 -13.16
N VAL A 54 -13.12 -17.29 -13.02
CA VAL A 54 -13.43 -16.02 -12.35
C VAL A 54 -14.09 -15.08 -13.35
N GLU A 55 -15.31 -14.63 -13.07
CA GLU A 55 -16.09 -13.81 -14.00
C GLU A 55 -15.77 -12.32 -13.90
N ALA A 56 -15.44 -11.85 -12.69
CA ALA A 56 -15.03 -10.48 -12.44
C ALA A 56 -14.07 -10.38 -11.26
N VAL A 57 -13.32 -9.29 -11.23
CA VAL A 57 -12.54 -8.85 -10.06
C VAL A 57 -13.06 -7.50 -9.61
N VAL A 58 -13.16 -7.27 -8.30
CA VAL A 58 -13.43 -5.97 -7.70
C VAL A 58 -12.22 -5.60 -6.83
N LEU A 59 -11.67 -4.39 -7.02
CA LEU A 59 -10.54 -3.90 -6.22
C LEU A 59 -11.01 -2.93 -5.14
N THR A 60 -10.46 -3.10 -3.95
CA THR A 60 -10.60 -2.14 -2.85
C THR A 60 -9.79 -0.88 -3.12
N HIS A 61 -8.53 -1.03 -3.53
CA HIS A 61 -7.63 0.08 -3.83
C HIS A 61 -6.40 -0.34 -4.67
N ALA A 62 -5.52 0.61 -4.97
CA ALA A 62 -4.48 0.46 -5.98
C ALA A 62 -3.17 -0.20 -5.52
N HIS A 63 -2.91 -0.38 -4.22
CA HIS A 63 -1.62 -0.91 -3.75
C HIS A 63 -1.32 -2.30 -4.32
N ILE A 64 -0.03 -2.61 -4.50
CA ILE A 64 0.45 -3.82 -5.20
C ILE A 64 0.09 -5.11 -4.46
N ASP A 65 -0.03 -5.04 -3.15
CA ASP A 65 -0.52 -6.10 -2.27
C ASP A 65 -2.04 -6.33 -2.32
N HIS A 66 -2.77 -5.52 -3.09
CA HIS A 66 -4.20 -5.69 -3.42
C HIS A 66 -4.46 -5.79 -4.93
N SER A 67 -3.63 -5.18 -5.79
CA SER A 67 -3.85 -5.09 -7.25
C SER A 67 -2.76 -5.76 -8.08
N GLY A 68 -1.58 -5.98 -7.49
CA GLY A 68 -0.35 -6.25 -8.24
C GLY A 68 -0.31 -7.57 -8.98
N TYR A 69 -1.17 -8.54 -8.63
CA TYR A 69 -1.20 -9.85 -9.29
C TYR A 69 -2.17 -9.87 -10.48
N LEU A 70 -2.97 -8.83 -10.69
CA LEU A 70 -3.91 -8.75 -11.82
C LEU A 70 -3.26 -9.00 -13.19
N PRO A 71 -2.05 -8.48 -13.52
CA PRO A 71 -1.41 -8.78 -14.79
C PRO A 71 -1.11 -10.27 -14.97
N ALA A 72 -0.65 -10.94 -13.91
CA ALA A 72 -0.42 -12.38 -13.93
C ALA A 72 -1.74 -13.17 -14.03
N LEU A 73 -2.82 -12.69 -13.39
CA LEU A 73 -4.15 -13.31 -13.50
C LEU A 73 -4.66 -13.29 -14.95
N VAL A 74 -4.60 -12.12 -15.62
CA VAL A 74 -5.00 -11.93 -17.03
C VAL A 74 -4.16 -12.79 -17.96
N LYS A 75 -2.83 -12.75 -17.80
CA LYS A 75 -1.88 -13.58 -18.56
C LYS A 75 -2.17 -15.07 -18.45
N ASN A 76 -2.68 -15.53 -17.30
CA ASN A 76 -3.00 -16.94 -17.04
C ASN A 76 -4.45 -17.33 -17.37
N GLY A 77 -5.20 -16.50 -18.09
CA GLY A 77 -6.47 -16.90 -18.71
C GLY A 77 -7.74 -16.23 -18.19
N PHE A 78 -7.64 -15.29 -17.23
CA PHE A 78 -8.80 -14.47 -16.86
C PHE A 78 -9.22 -13.55 -18.01
N LYS A 79 -10.52 -13.49 -18.29
CA LYS A 79 -11.12 -12.71 -19.39
C LYS A 79 -12.16 -11.68 -18.96
N GLY A 80 -12.52 -11.67 -17.68
CA GLY A 80 -13.56 -10.81 -17.11
C GLY A 80 -13.16 -9.35 -17.00
N LYS A 81 -14.00 -8.57 -16.33
CA LYS A 81 -13.75 -7.14 -16.03
C LYS A 81 -13.19 -6.95 -14.62
N ILE A 82 -12.43 -5.88 -14.44
CA ILE A 82 -11.83 -5.47 -13.17
C ILE A 82 -12.46 -4.15 -12.75
N TYR A 83 -13.29 -4.16 -11.71
CA TYR A 83 -14.05 -3.01 -11.24
C TYR A 83 -13.34 -2.31 -10.10
N CYS A 84 -13.27 -0.98 -10.13
CA CYS A 84 -12.70 -0.19 -9.05
C CYS A 84 -13.21 1.25 -9.11
N THR A 85 -12.78 2.09 -8.16
CA THR A 85 -13.05 3.53 -8.19
C THR A 85 -12.20 4.23 -9.27
N LYS A 86 -12.61 5.43 -9.68
CA LYS A 86 -11.89 6.23 -10.70
C LYS A 86 -10.43 6.51 -10.33
N ALA A 87 -10.18 6.97 -9.10
CA ALA A 87 -8.83 7.22 -8.63
C ALA A 87 -7.99 5.93 -8.56
N THR A 88 -8.56 4.82 -8.08
CA THR A 88 -7.87 3.51 -8.07
C THR A 88 -7.47 3.08 -9.48
N HIS A 89 -8.35 3.25 -10.48
CA HIS A 89 -8.02 2.94 -11.87
C HIS A 89 -6.85 3.80 -12.38
N GLU A 90 -6.86 5.12 -12.13
CA GLU A 90 -5.76 6.00 -12.58
C GLU A 90 -4.44 5.66 -11.90
N LEU A 91 -4.46 5.31 -10.62
CA LEU A 91 -3.28 4.85 -9.89
C LEU A 91 -2.78 3.50 -10.44
N CYS A 92 -3.66 2.55 -10.74
CA CYS A 92 -3.29 1.27 -11.35
C CYS A 92 -2.63 1.45 -12.73
N LYS A 93 -3.01 2.46 -13.51
CA LYS A 93 -2.34 2.81 -14.79
C LYS A 93 -0.87 3.21 -14.63
N VAL A 94 -0.47 3.60 -13.41
CA VAL A 94 0.91 3.94 -13.08
C VAL A 94 1.59 2.76 -12.40
N LEU A 95 0.97 2.19 -11.36
CA LEU A 95 1.58 1.18 -10.50
C LEU A 95 1.84 -0.15 -11.21
N LEU A 96 0.88 -0.66 -12.00
CA LEU A 96 1.01 -1.98 -12.62
C LEU A 96 2.10 -2.01 -13.70
N PRO A 97 2.19 -1.03 -14.63
CA PRO A 97 3.29 -1.00 -15.60
C PRO A 97 4.66 -0.82 -14.94
N ASP A 98 4.78 0.03 -13.91
CA ASP A 98 6.04 0.21 -13.17
C ASP A 98 6.48 -1.09 -12.47
N ALA A 99 5.54 -1.81 -11.84
CA ALA A 99 5.82 -3.11 -11.24
C ALA A 99 6.27 -4.17 -12.27
N GLY A 100 5.70 -4.15 -13.49
CA GLY A 100 6.14 -5.03 -14.58
C GLY A 100 7.54 -4.68 -15.07
N TYR A 101 7.80 -3.39 -15.29
CA TYR A 101 9.11 -2.88 -15.71
C TYR A 101 10.22 -3.21 -14.70
N LEU A 102 9.98 -2.98 -13.41
CA LEU A 102 10.93 -3.31 -12.34
C LEU A 102 11.26 -4.80 -12.29
N GLN A 103 10.26 -5.66 -12.48
CA GLN A 103 10.49 -7.11 -12.54
C GLN A 103 11.31 -7.52 -13.78
N GLU A 104 11.07 -6.89 -14.92
CA GLU A 104 11.89 -7.10 -16.13
C GLU A 104 13.34 -6.66 -15.91
N GLU A 105 13.57 -5.52 -15.25
CA GLU A 105 14.90 -5.05 -14.89
C GLU A 105 15.61 -6.00 -13.92
N ASP A 106 14.92 -6.44 -12.87
CA ASP A 106 15.45 -7.40 -11.90
C ASP A 106 15.83 -8.72 -12.58
N ALA A 107 14.99 -9.23 -13.48
CA ALA A 107 15.26 -10.43 -14.26
C ALA A 107 16.51 -10.26 -15.15
N LYS A 108 16.58 -9.15 -15.93
CA LYS A 108 17.73 -8.82 -16.78
C LYS A 108 19.02 -8.67 -15.97
N TYR A 109 18.95 -8.00 -14.83
CA TYR A 109 20.10 -7.79 -13.95
C TYR A 109 20.58 -9.10 -13.34
N ALA A 110 19.67 -9.96 -12.88
CA ALA A 110 19.99 -11.28 -12.33
C ALA A 110 20.64 -12.20 -13.37
N ALA A 111 20.15 -12.19 -14.62
CA ALA A 111 20.77 -12.91 -15.74
C ALA A 111 22.20 -12.40 -16.01
N ARG A 112 22.39 -11.08 -16.11
CA ARG A 112 23.69 -10.45 -16.38
C ARG A 112 24.73 -10.72 -15.30
N LYS A 113 24.32 -10.72 -14.02
CA LYS A 113 25.23 -10.86 -12.87
C LYS A 113 25.37 -12.29 -12.34
N LYS A 114 24.68 -13.28 -12.94
CA LYS A 114 24.78 -14.71 -12.61
C LYS A 114 24.59 -15.07 -11.12
N PHE A 115 23.82 -14.29 -10.37
CA PHE A 115 23.49 -14.61 -8.96
C PHE A 115 22.12 -15.29 -8.79
N SER A 116 21.39 -15.47 -9.89
CA SER A 116 20.13 -16.24 -9.90
C SER A 116 20.40 -17.73 -9.74
N LYS A 117 19.51 -18.44 -9.04
CA LYS A 117 19.48 -19.92 -9.06
C LYS A 117 18.89 -20.47 -10.35
N HIS A 118 18.14 -19.65 -11.09
CA HIS A 118 17.55 -20.00 -12.38
C HIS A 118 18.47 -19.55 -13.51
N GLU A 119 18.72 -20.43 -14.48
CA GLU A 119 19.55 -20.19 -15.66
C GLU A 119 18.96 -19.06 -16.54
N HIS A 120 17.63 -18.97 -16.59
CA HIS A 120 16.88 -17.89 -17.23
C HIS A 120 15.87 -17.28 -16.24
N PRO A 121 16.24 -16.24 -15.47
CA PRO A 121 15.28 -15.54 -14.63
C PRO A 121 14.27 -14.79 -15.52
N GLU A 122 12.99 -15.06 -15.29
CA GLU A 122 11.87 -14.38 -15.96
C GLU A 122 11.08 -13.53 -14.94
N PRO A 123 10.46 -12.42 -15.37
CA PRO A 123 9.52 -11.68 -14.54
C PRO A 123 8.19 -12.44 -14.42
N LEU A 124 7.46 -12.25 -13.31
CA LEU A 124 6.12 -12.86 -13.16
C LEU A 124 5.18 -12.35 -14.27
N PHE A 125 5.27 -11.05 -14.54
CA PHE A 125 4.63 -10.36 -15.65
C PHE A 125 5.50 -9.17 -16.09
N THR A 126 5.32 -8.75 -17.33
CA THR A 126 6.04 -7.64 -17.96
C THR A 126 5.25 -6.33 -17.92
N GLU A 127 5.88 -5.20 -18.26
CA GLU A 127 5.16 -3.94 -18.48
C GLU A 127 4.03 -4.11 -19.53
N LYS A 128 4.30 -4.91 -20.58
CA LYS A 128 3.30 -5.22 -21.61
C LYS A 128 2.10 -5.97 -21.04
N ASP A 129 2.34 -6.99 -20.22
CA ASP A 129 1.27 -7.76 -19.57
C ASP A 129 0.41 -6.86 -18.67
N ALA A 130 1.03 -5.92 -17.95
CA ALA A 130 0.32 -4.93 -17.15
C ALA A 130 -0.55 -4.00 -18.01
N ARG A 131 -0.05 -3.55 -19.16
CA ARG A 131 -0.84 -2.73 -20.11
C ARG A 131 -2.00 -3.50 -20.72
N GLU A 132 -1.85 -4.80 -20.98
CA GLU A 132 -2.96 -5.65 -21.40
C GLU A 132 -4.02 -5.79 -20.29
N ALA A 133 -3.59 -6.02 -19.05
CA ALA A 133 -4.51 -6.12 -17.91
C ALA A 133 -5.33 -4.84 -17.69
N LEU A 134 -4.74 -3.66 -17.92
CA LEU A 134 -5.45 -2.38 -17.81
C LEU A 134 -6.63 -2.25 -18.79
N LYS A 135 -6.68 -3.01 -19.88
CA LYS A 135 -7.82 -3.03 -20.81
C LYS A 135 -9.07 -3.69 -20.22
N HIS A 136 -8.92 -4.46 -19.15
CA HIS A 136 -10.01 -5.11 -18.45
C HIS A 136 -10.66 -4.19 -17.39
N PHE A 137 -10.06 -3.04 -17.08
CA PHE A 137 -10.54 -2.16 -16.02
C PHE A 137 -11.80 -1.39 -16.41
N GLU A 138 -12.76 -1.35 -15.49
CA GLU A 138 -13.96 -0.52 -15.51
C GLU A 138 -13.96 0.30 -14.21
N SER A 139 -14.16 1.62 -14.32
CA SER A 139 -14.12 2.51 -13.16
C SER A 139 -15.49 3.13 -12.86
N LEU A 140 -15.88 3.10 -11.60
CA LEU A 140 -17.20 3.55 -11.11
C LEU A 140 -17.04 4.62 -10.02
N HIS A 141 -18.14 5.30 -9.68
CA HIS A 141 -18.14 6.23 -8.56
C HIS A 141 -18.45 5.53 -7.23
N TYR A 142 -18.07 6.17 -6.13
CA TYR A 142 -18.59 5.80 -4.82
C TYR A 142 -20.11 5.86 -4.78
N HIS A 143 -20.72 5.00 -3.98
CA HIS A 143 -22.16 4.86 -3.76
C HIS A 143 -23.00 4.46 -4.98
N GLU A 144 -22.40 4.29 -6.16
CA GLU A 144 -23.07 3.68 -7.30
C GLU A 144 -23.13 2.16 -7.11
N THR A 145 -24.32 1.62 -7.28
CA THR A 145 -24.59 0.18 -7.24
C THR A 145 -24.46 -0.42 -8.64
N PHE A 146 -23.77 -1.54 -8.76
CA PHE A 146 -23.55 -2.24 -10.03
C PHE A 146 -23.52 -3.76 -9.84
N GLU A 147 -23.63 -4.53 -10.91
CA GLU A 147 -23.67 -6.00 -10.87
C GLU A 147 -22.53 -6.57 -11.74
N PRO A 148 -21.31 -6.77 -11.18
CA PRO A 148 -20.17 -7.27 -11.95
C PRO A 148 -20.33 -8.73 -12.38
N VAL A 149 -21.10 -9.51 -11.62
CA VAL A 149 -21.45 -10.89 -11.89
C VAL A 149 -22.93 -11.07 -11.56
N ARG A 150 -23.65 -11.87 -12.34
CA ARG A 150 -25.08 -12.12 -12.13
C ARG A 150 -25.33 -12.57 -10.69
N GLY A 151 -26.25 -11.90 -10.00
CA GLY A 151 -26.63 -12.20 -8.62
C GLY A 151 -25.78 -11.49 -7.56
N PHE A 152 -24.64 -10.91 -7.91
CA PHE A 152 -23.76 -10.17 -6.99
C PHE A 152 -23.86 -8.68 -7.26
N GLU A 153 -24.54 -7.96 -6.39
CA GLU A 153 -24.62 -6.50 -6.42
C GLU A 153 -23.48 -5.90 -5.60
N VAL A 154 -22.77 -4.92 -6.15
CA VAL A 154 -21.59 -4.31 -5.53
C VAL A 154 -21.75 -2.81 -5.43
N ARG A 155 -21.23 -2.24 -4.34
CA ARG A 155 -21.12 -0.80 -4.11
C ARG A 155 -19.82 -0.46 -3.37
N PHE A 156 -19.21 0.66 -3.73
CA PHE A 156 -18.03 1.19 -3.07
C PHE A 156 -18.40 2.29 -2.06
N THR A 157 -17.81 2.26 -0.86
CA THR A 157 -17.81 3.42 0.08
C THR A 157 -16.36 3.80 0.42
N PRO A 158 -16.06 5.08 0.72
CA PRO A 158 -14.70 5.52 1.02
C PRO A 158 -14.07 4.78 2.22
N ALA A 159 -12.83 4.29 2.05
CA ALA A 159 -12.06 3.66 3.12
C ALA A 159 -10.99 4.58 3.74
N GLY A 160 -10.78 5.79 3.20
CA GLY A 160 -9.87 6.79 3.80
C GLY A 160 -8.37 6.47 3.76
N HIS A 161 -7.94 5.34 3.19
CA HIS A 161 -6.56 4.84 3.27
C HIS A 161 -5.59 5.49 2.26
N ILE A 162 -5.97 5.45 0.99
CA ILE A 162 -5.34 6.19 -0.11
C ILE A 162 -6.43 6.76 -1.03
N LEU A 163 -6.03 7.62 -1.97
CA LEU A 163 -6.93 8.12 -3.00
C LEU A 163 -7.63 6.96 -3.73
N GLY A 164 -8.95 7.02 -3.85
CA GLY A 164 -9.76 5.96 -4.44
C GLY A 164 -9.97 4.71 -3.59
N SER A 165 -9.40 4.61 -2.38
CA SER A 165 -9.59 3.44 -1.52
C SER A 165 -11.05 3.27 -1.11
N SER A 166 -11.50 2.02 -1.04
CA SER A 166 -12.90 1.71 -0.80
C SER A 166 -13.11 0.45 0.03
N CYS A 167 -14.13 0.50 0.89
CA CYS A 167 -14.78 -0.70 1.35
C CYS A 167 -15.70 -1.20 0.23
N VAL A 168 -15.66 -2.51 0.00
CA VAL A 168 -16.42 -3.18 -1.05
C VAL A 168 -17.59 -3.90 -0.41
N HIS A 169 -18.81 -3.44 -0.70
CA HIS A 169 -20.05 -4.05 -0.22
C HIS A 169 -20.56 -4.97 -1.32
N VAL A 170 -20.74 -6.25 -1.03
CA VAL A 170 -21.23 -7.27 -1.97
C VAL A 170 -22.51 -7.88 -1.42
N THR A 171 -23.65 -7.55 -2.05
CA THR A 171 -24.97 -8.09 -1.71
C THR A 171 -25.35 -9.19 -2.69
N HIS A 172 -25.58 -10.39 -2.19
CA HIS A 172 -26.06 -11.52 -2.99
C HIS A 172 -27.59 -11.49 -3.08
N LYS A 173 -28.13 -11.26 -4.29
CA LYS A 173 -29.56 -10.97 -4.51
C LYS A 173 -30.51 -12.07 -4.03
N SER A 174 -30.13 -13.34 -4.18
CA SER A 174 -31.04 -14.46 -3.87
C SER A 174 -31.15 -14.75 -2.38
N SER A 175 -30.09 -14.51 -1.60
CA SER A 175 -30.10 -14.67 -0.15
C SER A 175 -30.27 -13.36 0.61
N SER A 176 -30.24 -12.22 -0.09
CA SER A 176 -30.20 -10.87 0.49
C SER A 176 -29.10 -10.68 1.53
N ARG A 177 -28.00 -11.44 1.42
CA ARG A 177 -26.85 -11.36 2.33
C ARG A 177 -25.78 -10.41 1.80
N THR A 178 -25.25 -9.57 2.68
CA THR A 178 -24.20 -8.59 2.38
C THR A 178 -22.89 -8.94 3.06
N VAL A 179 -21.85 -9.12 2.25
CA VAL A 179 -20.45 -9.24 2.69
C VAL A 179 -19.75 -7.91 2.46
N VAL A 180 -19.11 -7.37 3.48
CA VAL A 180 -18.31 -6.15 3.34
C VAL A 180 -16.84 -6.49 3.51
N PHE A 181 -16.02 -6.10 2.54
CA PHE A 181 -14.57 -6.13 2.64
C PHE A 181 -14.09 -4.73 2.97
N SER A 182 -13.36 -4.57 4.07
CA SER A 182 -12.86 -3.26 4.47
C SER A 182 -11.85 -2.70 3.47
N GLY A 183 -11.10 -3.58 2.79
CA GLY A 183 -9.81 -3.18 2.21
C GLY A 183 -8.87 -2.72 3.31
N ASP A 184 -7.92 -1.86 2.95
CA ASP A 184 -7.16 -1.12 3.96
C ASP A 184 -7.98 0.08 4.45
N VAL A 185 -8.05 0.25 5.76
CA VAL A 185 -8.84 1.29 6.42
C VAL A 185 -7.92 2.41 6.87
N GLY A 186 -8.25 3.63 6.44
CA GLY A 186 -7.55 4.84 6.79
C GLY A 186 -7.73 5.26 8.24
N ARG A 187 -6.92 6.24 8.64
CA ARG A 187 -7.02 6.87 9.96
C ARG A 187 -8.30 7.71 10.07
N GLN A 188 -8.83 7.81 11.29
CA GLN A 188 -9.95 8.70 11.59
C GLN A 188 -9.55 10.16 11.45
N ASP A 189 -8.33 10.49 11.89
CA ASP A 189 -7.74 11.82 11.71
C ASP A 189 -6.40 11.76 10.96
N ASP A 190 -6.49 11.65 9.63
CA ASP A 190 -5.32 11.73 8.74
C ASP A 190 -5.00 13.17 8.33
N LEU A 191 -3.71 13.47 8.11
CA LEU A 191 -3.24 14.80 7.70
C LEU A 191 -3.74 15.22 6.31
N ILE A 192 -3.91 14.27 5.39
CA ILE A 192 -4.27 14.55 4.00
C ILE A 192 -5.54 13.83 3.54
N MET A 193 -5.84 12.64 4.05
CA MET A 193 -7.01 11.85 3.68
C MET A 193 -8.22 12.18 4.54
N ARG A 194 -9.41 11.93 3.99
CA ARG A 194 -10.67 11.98 4.77
C ARG A 194 -10.81 10.69 5.59
N ALA A 195 -11.52 10.77 6.71
CA ALA A 195 -11.84 9.60 7.51
C ALA A 195 -12.60 8.54 6.67
N PRO A 196 -12.45 7.24 6.98
CA PRO A 196 -13.26 6.19 6.38
C PRO A 196 -14.75 6.43 6.66
N GLU A 197 -15.61 6.11 5.69
CA GLU A 197 -17.06 6.21 5.88
C GLU A 197 -17.56 5.08 6.80
N PRO A 198 -18.41 5.37 7.79
CA PRO A 198 -19.02 4.32 8.62
C PRO A 198 -19.79 3.29 7.80
N ILE A 199 -19.77 2.03 8.24
CA ILE A 199 -20.53 0.96 7.59
C ILE A 199 -21.91 0.84 8.24
N ASP A 200 -22.97 0.99 7.44
CA ASP A 200 -24.35 0.88 7.94
C ASP A 200 -24.77 -0.58 8.24
N HIS A 201 -24.46 -1.52 7.34
CA HIS A 201 -24.88 -2.93 7.44
C HIS A 201 -23.87 -3.87 6.77
N ALA A 202 -23.58 -4.97 7.45
CA ALA A 202 -22.89 -6.15 6.92
C ALA A 202 -23.40 -7.38 7.67
N ASP A 203 -23.73 -8.47 6.98
CA ASP A 203 -24.00 -9.76 7.61
C ASP A 203 -22.69 -10.49 7.90
N VAL A 204 -21.72 -10.35 6.99
CA VAL A 204 -20.34 -10.81 7.16
C VAL A 204 -19.38 -9.65 6.88
N LEU A 205 -18.42 -9.44 7.77
CA LEU A 205 -17.37 -8.43 7.61
C LEU A 205 -16.01 -9.11 7.46
N VAL A 206 -15.25 -8.74 6.43
CA VAL A 206 -13.82 -9.08 6.29
C VAL A 206 -13.02 -7.81 6.58
N CYS A 207 -12.34 -7.79 7.73
CA CYS A 207 -11.70 -6.59 8.28
C CYS A 207 -10.17 -6.74 8.32
N GLU A 208 -9.45 -5.71 7.88
CA GLU A 208 -7.98 -5.66 7.97
C GLU A 208 -7.47 -5.61 9.42
N SER A 209 -6.20 -5.94 9.62
CA SER A 209 -5.57 -5.97 10.94
C SER A 209 -4.09 -5.61 10.90
N THR A 210 -3.69 -4.69 10.02
CA THR A 210 -2.27 -4.32 9.83
C THR A 210 -1.61 -3.91 11.14
N TYR A 211 -2.33 -3.13 11.95
CA TYR A 211 -1.93 -2.67 13.29
C TYR A 211 -2.85 -3.21 14.40
N GLY A 212 -3.36 -4.44 14.23
CA GLY A 212 -4.25 -5.07 15.20
C GLY A 212 -3.67 -5.28 16.60
N ASP A 213 -2.34 -5.24 16.74
CA ASP A 213 -1.58 -5.45 17.97
C ASP A 213 -1.12 -4.18 18.68
N ARG A 214 -1.20 -3.00 18.05
CA ARG A 214 -0.59 -1.77 18.57
C ARG A 214 -1.37 -0.52 18.22
N THR A 215 -1.17 0.55 18.99
CA THR A 215 -1.63 1.90 18.65
C THR A 215 -0.51 2.70 18.00
N HIS A 216 -0.88 3.73 17.26
CA HIS A 216 0.05 4.78 16.88
C HIS A 216 0.55 5.51 18.13
N GLY A 217 1.78 6.04 18.08
CA GLY A 217 2.32 6.87 19.15
C GLY A 217 1.51 8.15 19.32
N GLU A 218 1.42 8.65 20.56
CA GLU A 218 0.77 9.94 20.88
C GLU A 218 1.62 11.15 20.46
N SER A 219 2.82 10.93 19.93
CA SER A 219 3.74 11.97 19.52
C SER A 219 3.24 12.71 18.28
N ASP A 220 3.42 14.03 18.29
CA ASP A 220 3.10 14.89 17.15
C ASP A 220 4.07 14.58 15.98
N PRO A 221 3.59 13.96 14.88
CA PRO A 221 4.45 13.58 13.76
C PRO A 221 5.12 14.80 13.10
N GLU A 222 4.47 15.97 13.11
CA GLU A 222 5.06 17.18 12.55
C GLU A 222 6.25 17.66 13.37
N ARG A 223 6.14 17.56 14.71
CA ARG A 223 7.21 17.94 15.63
C ARG A 223 8.41 16.99 15.57
N GLU A 224 8.16 15.68 15.49
CA GLU A 224 9.25 14.72 15.31
C GLU A 224 9.99 14.96 13.99
N LEU A 225 9.25 15.19 12.91
CA LEU A 225 9.83 15.47 11.60
C LEU A 225 10.62 16.79 11.60
N GLU A 226 10.10 17.83 12.27
CA GLU A 226 10.79 19.10 12.51
C GLU A 226 12.14 18.89 13.20
N ASP A 227 12.15 18.15 14.31
CA ASP A 227 13.35 17.88 15.09
C ASP A 227 14.40 17.09 14.29
N ILE A 228 13.96 16.07 13.53
CA ILE A 228 14.85 15.26 12.69
C ILE A 228 15.46 16.11 11.58
N ILE A 229 14.64 16.87 10.85
CA ILE A 229 15.11 17.69 9.73
C ILE A 229 16.07 18.77 10.23
N THR A 230 15.71 19.49 11.29
CA THR A 230 16.52 20.58 11.83
C THR A 230 17.86 20.08 12.36
N ARG A 231 17.89 19.00 13.15
CA ARG A 231 19.16 18.40 13.63
C ARG A 231 20.03 17.91 12.49
N THR A 232 19.44 17.28 11.48
CA THR A 232 20.17 16.78 10.30
C THR A 232 20.77 17.90 9.47
N ALA A 233 19.99 18.97 9.25
CA ALA A 233 20.46 20.14 8.51
C ALA A 233 21.58 20.88 9.25
N ASN A 234 21.47 21.05 10.57
CA ASN A 234 22.47 21.75 11.39
C ASN A 234 23.85 21.09 11.38
N ARG A 235 23.92 19.75 11.21
CA ARG A 235 25.17 19.01 11.05
C ARG A 235 25.61 18.83 9.59
N GLY A 236 25.00 19.56 8.66
CA GLY A 236 25.36 19.55 7.24
C GLY A 236 24.95 18.27 6.50
N GLY A 237 23.96 17.54 7.00
CA GLY A 237 23.52 16.26 6.46
C GLY A 237 22.30 16.32 5.56
N LEU A 238 22.01 15.20 4.92
CA LEU A 238 20.84 15.02 4.06
C LEU A 238 19.81 14.14 4.76
N VAL A 239 18.54 14.44 4.55
CA VAL A 239 17.41 13.63 5.02
C VAL A 239 16.86 12.83 3.85
N LEU A 240 16.92 11.50 3.93
CA LEU A 240 16.25 10.60 3.00
C LEU A 240 14.97 10.07 3.63
N MET A 241 13.86 10.15 2.91
CA MET A 241 12.57 9.60 3.32
C MET A 241 12.12 8.56 2.30
N PRO A 242 12.38 7.26 2.54
CA PRO A 242 11.77 6.19 1.77
C PRO A 242 10.24 6.25 1.93
N ALA A 243 9.51 6.37 0.84
CA ALA A 243 8.04 6.51 0.88
C ALA A 243 7.34 5.65 -0.18
N PHE A 244 6.14 5.17 0.13
CA PHE A 244 5.26 4.61 -0.89
C PHE A 244 4.88 5.73 -1.86
N ALA A 245 4.90 5.42 -3.16
CA ALA A 245 4.68 6.41 -4.20
C ALA A 245 3.29 7.05 -4.17
N VAL A 246 2.32 6.35 -3.59
CA VAL A 246 0.92 6.76 -3.46
C VAL A 246 0.58 6.91 -1.98
N GLY A 247 -0.06 8.03 -1.63
CA GLY A 247 -0.41 8.39 -0.26
C GLY A 247 0.77 9.01 0.50
N ARG A 248 1.74 8.18 0.91
CA ARG A 248 2.78 8.59 1.87
C ARG A 248 3.78 9.61 1.31
N ALA A 249 4.17 9.49 0.03
CA ALA A 249 5.01 10.52 -0.60
C ALA A 249 4.33 11.90 -0.62
N GLN A 250 3.03 11.95 -0.92
CA GLN A 250 2.27 13.21 -0.99
C GLN A 250 2.10 13.83 0.40
N MET A 251 1.81 13.00 1.42
CA MET A 251 1.72 13.45 2.81
C MET A 251 3.05 14.05 3.29
N LEU A 252 4.17 13.36 3.09
CA LEU A 252 5.50 13.87 3.50
C LEU A 252 5.86 15.17 2.79
N LEU A 253 5.57 15.28 1.49
CA LEU A 253 5.78 16.54 0.74
C LEU A 253 4.96 17.67 1.33
N TYR A 254 3.68 17.43 1.62
CA TYR A 254 2.80 18.42 2.23
C TYR A 254 3.33 18.90 3.58
N VAL A 255 3.64 17.97 4.49
CA VAL A 255 4.12 18.30 5.85
C VAL A 255 5.44 19.05 5.80
N VAL A 256 6.41 18.61 4.99
CA VAL A 256 7.69 19.32 4.83
C VAL A 256 7.48 20.75 4.34
N HIS A 257 6.64 20.96 3.32
CA HIS A 257 6.40 22.32 2.81
C HIS A 257 5.58 23.18 3.75
N LYS A 258 4.65 22.59 4.52
CA LYS A 258 3.91 23.26 5.59
C LYS A 258 4.88 23.76 6.67
N LEU A 259 5.72 22.88 7.21
CA LEU A 259 6.73 23.24 8.21
C LEU A 259 7.71 24.30 7.72
N MET A 260 8.15 24.23 6.45
CA MET A 260 8.98 25.26 5.82
C MET A 260 8.26 26.60 5.67
N GLY A 261 6.95 26.57 5.36
CA GLY A 261 6.11 27.76 5.23
C GLY A 261 5.86 28.45 6.58
N GLU A 262 5.72 27.66 7.64
CA GLU A 262 5.57 28.12 9.03
C GLU A 262 6.88 28.58 9.67
N GLY A 263 8.03 28.35 9.01
CA GLY A 263 9.35 28.69 9.53
C GLY A 263 9.86 27.75 10.63
N ARG A 264 9.20 26.60 10.85
CA ARG A 264 9.56 25.59 11.84
C ARG A 264 10.81 24.79 11.46
N ILE A 265 11.05 24.62 10.16
CA ILE A 265 12.27 24.01 9.62
C ILE A 265 13.01 24.97 8.68
N PRO A 266 14.34 24.84 8.53
CA PRO A 266 15.11 25.69 7.61
C PRO A 266 14.66 25.54 6.16
N LYS A 267 14.87 26.59 5.36
CA LYS A 267 14.59 26.54 3.92
C LYS A 267 15.59 25.63 3.22
N LEU A 268 15.15 24.44 2.84
CA LEU A 268 15.98 23.43 2.19
C LEU A 268 15.43 23.06 0.81
N PRO A 269 16.28 22.65 -0.14
CA PRO A 269 15.81 22.00 -1.36
C PRO A 269 15.11 20.68 -1.04
N VAL A 270 13.90 20.50 -1.58
CA VAL A 270 13.11 19.27 -1.46
C VAL A 270 13.04 18.57 -2.81
N TYR A 271 13.44 17.30 -2.86
CA TYR A 271 13.45 16.49 -4.07
C TYR A 271 12.47 15.32 -3.95
N LEU A 272 11.69 15.08 -5.00
CA LEU A 272 10.97 13.83 -5.18
C LEU A 272 11.65 13.03 -6.28
N ASN A 273 12.38 11.98 -5.89
CA ASN A 273 13.11 11.10 -6.79
C ASN A 273 12.39 9.77 -7.01
N SER A 274 11.27 9.83 -7.71
CA SER A 274 10.54 8.65 -8.20
C SER A 274 9.58 9.08 -9.32
N PRO A 275 9.79 8.64 -10.58
CA PRO A 275 8.86 8.94 -11.68
C PRO A 275 7.43 8.48 -11.38
N MET A 276 7.30 7.34 -10.70
CA MET A 276 6.02 6.80 -10.23
C MET A 276 5.36 7.74 -9.21
N ALA A 277 6.10 8.18 -8.19
CA ALA A 277 5.54 9.09 -7.17
C ALA A 277 5.17 10.45 -7.76
N ILE A 278 5.92 10.94 -8.76
CA ILE A 278 5.60 12.18 -9.47
C ILE A 278 4.24 12.08 -10.16
N ARG A 279 4.02 11.00 -10.94
CA ARG A 279 2.72 10.77 -11.59
C ARG A 279 1.59 10.56 -10.58
N ALA A 280 1.86 9.88 -9.47
CA ALA A 280 0.89 9.71 -8.39
C ALA A 280 0.51 11.06 -7.75
N THR A 281 1.45 11.99 -7.59
CA THR A 281 1.18 13.35 -7.11
C THR A 281 0.32 14.14 -8.11
N GLU A 282 0.59 14.01 -9.42
CA GLU A 282 -0.24 14.62 -10.47
C GLU A 282 -1.70 14.11 -10.41
N ILE A 283 -1.89 12.80 -10.19
CA ILE A 283 -3.22 12.18 -9.98
C ILE A 283 -3.86 12.66 -8.67
N PHE A 284 -3.09 12.72 -7.58
CA PHE A 284 -3.56 13.20 -6.28
C PHE A 284 -4.16 14.59 -6.39
N CYS A 285 -3.43 15.55 -6.98
CA CYS A 285 -3.91 16.91 -7.17
C CYS A 285 -5.15 16.98 -8.09
N LYS A 286 -5.26 16.11 -9.09
CA LYS A 286 -6.42 16.03 -9.99
C LYS A 286 -7.70 15.62 -9.25
N HIS A 287 -7.61 14.70 -8.29
CA HIS A 287 -8.75 14.18 -7.51
C HIS A 287 -8.93 14.87 -6.15
N HIS A 288 -8.69 16.19 -6.09
CA HIS A 288 -8.70 16.97 -4.84
C HIS A 288 -9.97 16.88 -3.98
N LYS A 289 -11.09 16.45 -4.54
CA LYS A 289 -12.36 16.25 -3.81
C LYS A 289 -12.34 15.02 -2.90
N GLU A 290 -11.49 14.03 -3.18
CA GLU A 290 -11.41 12.77 -2.42
C GLU A 290 -10.46 12.86 -1.20
N HIS A 291 -9.84 14.02 -0.97
CA HIS A 291 -8.92 14.26 0.14
C HIS A 291 -9.18 15.60 0.84
N LYS A 292 -8.44 15.93 1.90
CA LYS A 292 -8.58 17.15 2.71
C LYS A 292 -7.88 18.37 2.09
N LEU A 293 -6.81 18.17 1.32
CA LEU A 293 -6.03 19.28 0.77
C LEU A 293 -6.79 20.08 -0.29
N ASN A 294 -6.75 21.41 -0.17
CA ASN A 294 -7.31 22.31 -1.18
C ASN A 294 -6.31 22.59 -2.32
N ASN A 295 -6.77 23.27 -3.38
CA ASN A 295 -5.92 23.56 -4.55
C ASN A 295 -4.61 24.28 -4.20
N SER A 296 -4.65 25.29 -3.32
CA SER A 296 -3.44 26.02 -2.92
C SER A 296 -2.44 25.15 -2.14
N GLN A 297 -2.92 24.17 -1.37
CA GLN A 297 -2.10 23.20 -0.66
C GLN A 297 -1.52 22.15 -1.62
N CYS A 298 -2.25 21.77 -2.66
CA CYS A 298 -1.72 20.94 -3.74
C CYS A 298 -0.66 21.68 -4.56
N GLU A 299 -0.87 22.95 -4.88
CA GLU A 299 0.12 23.82 -5.56
C GLU A 299 1.39 24.02 -4.73
N LEU A 300 1.25 24.06 -3.39
CA LEU A 300 2.39 24.11 -2.47
C LEU A 300 3.33 22.91 -2.66
N ILE A 301 2.77 21.71 -2.84
CA ILE A 301 3.53 20.48 -3.11
C ILE A 301 4.21 20.58 -4.48
N ASP A 302 3.49 21.04 -5.51
CA ASP A 302 3.96 21.03 -6.89
C ASP A 302 5.09 22.06 -7.12
N HIS A 303 4.87 23.33 -6.77
CA HIS A 303 5.79 24.42 -7.11
C HIS A 303 7.08 24.43 -6.30
N LYS A 304 7.05 23.91 -5.06
CA LYS A 304 8.21 23.94 -4.16
C LYS A 304 9.04 22.65 -4.18
N THR A 305 8.60 21.64 -4.92
CA THR A 305 9.30 20.35 -5.04
C THR A 305 10.09 20.27 -6.34
N LYS A 306 11.35 19.83 -6.24
CA LYS A 306 12.16 19.50 -7.41
C LYS A 306 11.89 18.05 -7.82
N PHE A 307 11.12 17.87 -8.89
CA PHE A 307 10.80 16.55 -9.43
C PHE A 307 11.96 15.99 -10.27
N VAL A 308 12.49 14.84 -9.87
CA VAL A 308 13.57 14.15 -10.56
C VAL A 308 12.97 13.06 -11.45
N ARG A 309 12.83 13.35 -12.73
CA ARG A 309 12.14 12.51 -13.72
C ARG A 309 13.10 11.54 -14.40
N THR A 310 14.31 11.97 -14.74
CA THR A 310 15.25 11.16 -15.53
C THR A 310 16.28 10.41 -14.66
N VAL A 311 16.96 9.44 -15.27
CA VAL A 311 18.07 8.72 -14.63
C VAL A 311 19.26 9.66 -14.42
N ASP A 312 19.56 10.51 -15.40
CA ASP A 312 20.67 11.47 -15.33
C ASP A 312 20.47 12.48 -14.20
N GLU A 313 19.28 13.07 -14.07
CA GLU A 313 18.93 13.95 -12.94
C GLU A 313 19.07 13.21 -11.58
N SER A 314 18.72 11.91 -11.54
CA SER A 314 18.89 11.10 -10.33
C SER A 314 20.36 10.85 -10.00
N ILE A 315 21.22 10.69 -11.01
CA ILE A 315 22.67 10.54 -10.84
C ILE A 315 23.27 11.86 -10.33
N GLU A 316 22.89 12.99 -10.92
CA GLU A 316 23.29 14.32 -10.47
C GLU A 316 22.88 14.59 -9.01
N LEU A 317 21.64 14.24 -8.64
CA LEU A 317 21.18 14.34 -7.26
C LEU A 317 22.05 13.51 -6.30
N GLY A 318 22.54 12.34 -6.73
CA GLY A 318 23.45 11.51 -5.93
C GLY A 318 24.81 12.16 -5.64
N MET A 319 25.19 13.18 -6.41
CA MET A 319 26.43 13.94 -6.21
C MET A 319 26.25 15.15 -5.28
N VAL A 320 25.01 15.50 -4.91
CA VAL A 320 24.74 16.61 -3.98
C VAL A 320 25.38 16.34 -2.62
N ARG A 321 25.98 17.38 -2.03
CA ARG A 321 26.65 17.33 -0.72
C ARG A 321 26.14 18.36 0.29
N TYR A 322 25.30 19.31 -0.13
CA TYR A 322 24.65 20.29 0.73
C TYR A 322 23.38 19.70 1.38
N PRO A 323 22.92 20.25 2.52
CA PRO A 323 21.69 19.81 3.18
C PRO A 323 20.47 19.91 2.25
N CYS A 324 19.76 18.80 2.09
CA CYS A 324 18.51 18.72 1.35
C CYS A 324 17.64 17.58 1.88
N ILE A 325 16.37 17.59 1.46
CA ILE A 325 15.39 16.55 1.76
C ILE A 325 15.12 15.78 0.46
N ILE A 326 15.21 14.46 0.52
CA ILE A 326 14.98 13.57 -0.62
C ILE A 326 13.88 12.57 -0.24
N ILE A 327 12.76 12.61 -0.96
CA ILE A 327 11.69 11.62 -0.87
C ILE A 327 11.81 10.68 -2.07
N SER A 328 11.85 9.37 -1.83
CA SER A 328 12.07 8.40 -2.91
C SER A 328 11.38 7.07 -2.62
N ALA A 329 10.84 6.44 -3.67
CA ALA A 329 10.25 5.11 -3.59
C ALA A 329 11.31 4.00 -3.73
N SER A 330 11.11 2.81 -3.15
CA SER A 330 9.91 2.34 -2.42
C SER A 330 9.97 2.57 -0.89
N GLY A 331 8.80 2.65 -0.26
CA GLY A 331 8.64 2.94 1.18
C GLY A 331 9.28 1.92 2.14
N MET A 332 9.50 0.69 1.68
CA MET A 332 10.17 -0.36 2.46
C MET A 332 11.64 -0.58 2.05
N ALA A 333 12.20 0.30 1.21
CA ALA A 333 13.52 0.15 0.62
C ALA A 333 13.74 -1.23 -0.05
N SER A 334 12.71 -1.74 -0.71
CA SER A 334 12.75 -3.06 -1.37
C SER A 334 13.44 -3.01 -2.74
N GLY A 335 13.28 -1.90 -3.46
CA GLY A 335 13.75 -1.69 -4.82
C GLY A 335 13.72 -0.21 -5.24
N GLY A 336 14.14 0.08 -6.46
CA GLY A 336 14.07 1.42 -7.06
C GLY A 336 15.20 2.37 -6.65
N ARG A 337 15.01 3.66 -6.97
CA ARG A 337 16.03 4.72 -6.84
C ARG A 337 16.47 4.95 -5.39
N VAL A 338 15.62 4.69 -4.40
CA VAL A 338 15.97 4.79 -2.97
C VAL A 338 17.19 3.96 -2.61
N LEU A 339 17.41 2.81 -3.27
CA LEU A 339 18.56 1.95 -3.00
C LEU A 339 19.89 2.64 -3.35
N HIS A 340 19.91 3.47 -4.38
CA HIS A 340 21.11 4.23 -4.77
C HIS A 340 21.41 5.34 -3.75
N HIS A 341 20.37 6.01 -3.25
CA HIS A 341 20.51 7.00 -2.18
C HIS A 341 21.01 6.37 -0.88
N LEU A 342 20.47 5.22 -0.48
CA LEU A 342 20.92 4.50 0.71
C LEU A 342 22.41 4.14 0.67
N LYS A 343 22.94 3.70 -0.48
CA LYS A 343 24.38 3.41 -0.63
C LYS A 343 25.26 4.62 -0.33
N THR A 344 24.83 5.80 -0.78
CA THR A 344 25.57 7.06 -0.59
C THR A 344 25.40 7.60 0.83
N LEU A 345 24.22 7.44 1.42
CA LEU A 345 23.83 8.12 2.66
C LEU A 345 24.12 7.31 3.92
N LEU A 346 23.86 5.98 3.92
CA LEU A 346 24.01 5.12 5.09
C LEU A 346 25.41 5.14 5.71
N PRO A 347 26.52 5.16 4.94
CA PRO A 347 27.87 5.13 5.53
C PRO A 347 28.29 6.41 6.26
N ASN A 348 27.45 7.45 6.32
CA ASN A 348 27.82 8.75 6.86
C ASN A 348 26.85 9.22 7.96
N GLN A 349 27.39 9.40 9.18
CA GLN A 349 26.67 9.76 10.40
C GLN A 349 25.97 11.13 10.36
N ARG A 350 26.35 12.00 9.43
CA ARG A 350 25.67 13.30 9.30
C ARG A 350 24.25 13.15 8.75
N ASN A 351 23.94 12.08 8.04
CA ASN A 351 22.66 11.92 7.36
C ASN A 351 21.60 11.29 8.27
N SER A 352 20.33 11.41 7.86
CA SER A 352 19.20 10.72 8.47
C SER A 352 18.41 9.97 7.41
N VAL A 353 17.90 8.79 7.76
CA VAL A 353 16.90 8.05 7.00
C VAL A 353 15.63 7.97 7.84
N VAL A 354 14.50 8.41 7.30
CA VAL A 354 13.22 8.50 8.02
C VAL A 354 12.18 7.64 7.32
N PHE A 355 11.73 6.59 7.98
CA PHE A 355 10.61 5.77 7.53
C PHE A 355 9.30 6.32 8.11
N ALA A 356 8.24 6.33 7.31
CA ALA A 356 6.93 6.90 7.67
C ALA A 356 5.78 5.94 7.26
N GLY A 357 5.95 4.64 7.52
CA GLY A 357 4.96 3.63 7.19
C GLY A 357 5.42 2.22 7.53
N PHE A 358 4.51 1.25 7.40
CA PHE A 358 4.76 -0.13 7.79
C PHE A 358 5.97 -0.75 7.07
N GLN A 359 6.80 -1.45 7.84
CA GLN A 359 7.98 -2.14 7.34
C GLN A 359 7.76 -3.66 7.41
N ALA A 360 7.43 -4.28 6.28
CA ALA A 360 7.21 -5.72 6.25
C ALA A 360 8.49 -6.50 6.57
N LEU A 361 8.34 -7.59 7.31
CA LEU A 361 9.44 -8.44 7.74
C LEU A 361 10.31 -8.88 6.56
N GLY A 362 11.63 -8.78 6.72
CA GLY A 362 12.62 -9.18 5.72
C GLY A 362 12.84 -8.17 4.61
N THR A 363 12.25 -6.97 4.71
CA THR A 363 12.63 -5.82 3.87
C THR A 363 13.86 -5.11 4.41
N ARG A 364 14.43 -4.18 3.64
CA ARG A 364 15.58 -3.40 4.13
C ARG A 364 15.15 -2.34 5.13
N GLY A 365 13.96 -1.76 4.96
CA GLY A 365 13.43 -0.82 5.93
C GLY A 365 13.20 -1.49 7.28
N ASP A 366 12.64 -2.71 7.29
CA ASP A 366 12.53 -3.54 8.50
C ASP A 366 13.88 -3.76 9.19
N ALA A 367 14.91 -4.17 8.44
CA ALA A 367 16.26 -4.34 9.00
C ALA A 367 16.85 -3.02 9.56
N LEU A 368 16.65 -1.90 8.87
CA LEU A 368 17.18 -0.59 9.28
C LEU A 368 16.49 -0.08 10.56
N VAL A 369 15.16 -0.15 10.61
CA VAL A 369 14.37 0.28 11.78
C VAL A 369 14.70 -0.57 13.01
N ASN A 370 15.00 -1.86 12.82
CA ASN A 370 15.43 -2.76 13.89
C ASN A 370 16.94 -2.70 14.20
N GLY A 371 17.64 -1.63 13.80
CA GLY A 371 19.01 -1.35 14.24
C GLY A 371 20.10 -2.19 13.57
N ALA A 372 19.89 -2.70 12.35
CA ALA A 372 20.93 -3.43 11.64
C ALA A 372 22.18 -2.56 11.39
N GLU A 373 23.37 -3.06 11.79
CA GLU A 373 24.64 -2.36 11.57
C GLU A 373 25.08 -2.34 10.09
N LYS A 374 24.59 -3.30 9.30
CA LYS A 374 24.88 -3.42 7.86
C LYS A 374 23.66 -3.94 7.12
N VAL A 375 23.44 -3.45 5.91
CA VAL A 375 22.35 -3.92 5.03
C VAL A 375 22.86 -4.26 3.63
N LYS A 376 22.28 -5.29 3.01
CA LYS A 376 22.70 -5.78 1.69
C LYS A 376 21.96 -5.07 0.56
N ILE A 377 22.66 -4.33 -0.28
CA ILE A 377 22.10 -3.58 -1.42
C ILE A 377 22.88 -3.93 -2.71
N HIS A 378 22.16 -4.42 -3.72
CA HIS A 378 22.72 -4.88 -5.01
C HIS A 378 23.94 -5.81 -4.86
N GLY A 379 23.86 -6.78 -3.94
CA GLY A 379 24.90 -7.81 -3.75
C GLY A 379 25.94 -7.50 -2.68
N GLU A 380 26.07 -6.25 -2.24
CA GLU A 380 27.12 -5.79 -1.31
C GLU A 380 26.53 -5.33 0.02
N TYR A 381 27.30 -5.46 1.12
CA TYR A 381 26.92 -4.95 2.44
C TYR A 381 27.40 -3.52 2.65
N TRP A 382 26.50 -2.65 3.07
CA TRP A 382 26.76 -1.24 3.35
C TRP A 382 26.63 -0.98 4.85
N PRO A 383 27.60 -0.29 5.50
CA PRO A 383 27.51 0.04 6.90
C PRO A 383 26.44 1.10 7.16
N VAL A 384 25.71 0.93 8.26
CA VAL A 384 24.68 1.85 8.73
C VAL A 384 25.29 2.73 9.81
N LYS A 385 25.69 3.94 9.43
CA LYS A 385 26.18 4.99 10.34
C LYS A 385 25.24 6.19 10.43
N ALA A 386 24.41 6.41 9.40
CA ALA A 386 23.37 7.42 9.42
C ALA A 386 22.35 7.14 10.53
N GLU A 387 21.72 8.19 11.05
CA GLU A 387 20.62 8.03 12.00
C GLU A 387 19.40 7.44 11.29
N ILE A 388 18.81 6.39 11.86
CA ILE A 388 17.58 5.79 11.36
C ILE A 388 16.44 6.18 12.29
N HIS A 389 15.36 6.72 11.70
CA HIS A 389 14.15 7.12 12.41
C HIS A 389 12.95 6.39 11.81
N ASN A 390 11.98 6.06 12.65
CA ASN A 390 10.71 5.45 12.25
C ASN A 390 9.55 6.23 12.87
N LEU A 391 8.78 6.91 12.02
CA LEU A 391 7.62 7.70 12.40
C LEU A 391 6.35 6.87 12.23
N ASP A 392 6.05 6.05 13.23
CA ASP A 392 4.88 5.15 13.20
C ASP A 392 3.56 5.94 13.14
N SER A 393 3.51 7.13 13.76
CA SER A 393 2.36 8.06 13.76
C SER A 393 2.00 8.61 12.38
N MET A 394 2.82 8.35 11.35
CA MET A 394 2.61 8.78 9.96
C MET A 394 2.16 7.65 9.01
N SER A 395 1.84 6.47 9.55
CA SER A 395 1.12 5.42 8.82
C SER A 395 -0.25 5.93 8.36
N ALA A 396 -0.82 5.34 7.29
CA ALA A 396 -2.21 5.63 6.91
C ALA A 396 -3.12 4.41 6.94
N HIS A 397 -2.72 3.35 7.63
CA HIS A 397 -3.73 2.45 8.19
C HIS A 397 -4.18 3.01 9.53
N GLY A 398 -5.43 2.82 9.89
CA GLY A 398 -5.88 3.00 11.27
C GLY A 398 -5.23 1.97 12.18
N ASP A 399 -4.90 2.37 13.41
CA ASP A 399 -4.54 1.40 14.44
C ASP A 399 -5.78 0.66 14.95
N TYR A 400 -5.59 -0.31 15.87
CA TYR A 400 -6.73 -1.06 16.38
C TYR A 400 -7.78 -0.15 17.05
N ASN A 401 -7.38 0.95 17.73
CA ASN A 401 -8.35 1.84 18.37
C ASN A 401 -9.16 2.58 17.31
N GLU A 402 -8.49 3.14 16.29
CA GLU A 402 -9.14 3.84 15.19
C GLU A 402 -10.08 2.92 14.39
N ILE A 403 -9.70 1.66 14.17
CA ILE A 403 -10.57 0.67 13.52
C ILE A 403 -11.77 0.32 14.43
N LEU A 404 -11.56 0.12 15.73
CA LEU A 404 -12.66 -0.14 16.67
C LEU A 404 -13.62 1.06 16.80
N GLU A 405 -13.12 2.29 16.71
CA GLU A 405 -13.95 3.50 16.67
C GLU A 405 -14.75 3.57 15.37
N TRP A 406 -14.11 3.31 14.23
CA TRP A 406 -14.78 3.25 12.94
C TRP A 406 -15.93 2.22 12.90
N LEU A 407 -15.68 1.02 13.43
CA LEU A 407 -16.69 -0.04 13.50
C LEU A 407 -17.87 0.34 14.42
N GLU A 408 -17.61 1.12 15.47
CA GLU A 408 -18.61 1.60 16.42
C GLU A 408 -19.46 2.76 15.87
N GLN A 409 -18.90 3.58 14.96
CA GLN A 409 -19.63 4.65 14.28
C GLN A 409 -20.77 4.12 13.39
N GLY A 410 -20.62 2.88 12.91
CA GLY A 410 -21.62 2.19 12.12
C GLY A 410 -22.77 1.61 12.94
N ARG A 411 -23.81 1.10 12.26
CA ARG A 411 -24.90 0.32 12.90
C ARG A 411 -24.69 -1.18 12.69
N LEU A 412 -23.43 -1.60 12.73
CA LEU A 412 -23.00 -2.96 12.45
C LEU A 412 -23.48 -3.95 13.52
N LYS A 413 -24.05 -5.07 13.05
CA LYS A 413 -24.33 -6.27 13.83
C LYS A 413 -24.07 -7.52 12.97
N PRO A 414 -22.82 -7.71 12.49
CA PRO A 414 -22.50 -8.85 11.64
C PRO A 414 -22.71 -10.16 12.39
N GLU A 415 -23.21 -11.17 11.69
CA GLU A 415 -23.28 -12.54 12.20
C GLU A 415 -21.88 -13.13 12.36
N LYS A 416 -20.93 -12.69 11.52
CA LYS A 416 -19.55 -13.16 11.50
C LYS A 416 -18.58 -12.07 11.05
N VAL A 417 -17.42 -12.01 11.69
CA VAL A 417 -16.29 -11.17 11.28
C VAL A 417 -15.06 -12.05 11.04
N TYR A 418 -14.43 -11.87 9.89
CA TYR A 418 -13.15 -12.49 9.55
C TYR A 418 -12.05 -11.43 9.56
N VAL A 419 -11.01 -11.64 10.34
CA VAL A 419 -9.88 -10.73 10.48
C VAL A 419 -8.74 -11.17 9.56
N THR A 420 -8.39 -10.34 8.60
CA THR A 420 -7.37 -10.62 7.58
C THR A 420 -6.36 -9.47 7.50
N HIS A 421 -5.44 -9.53 6.54
CA HIS A 421 -4.47 -8.48 6.25
C HIS A 421 -3.68 -8.00 7.49
N GLY A 422 -3.12 -8.95 8.22
CA GLY A 422 -2.33 -8.72 9.43
C GLY A 422 -1.35 -9.87 9.63
N GLU A 423 -0.24 -9.59 10.31
CA GLU A 423 0.63 -10.65 10.81
C GLU A 423 -0.09 -11.45 11.91
N LEU A 424 0.33 -12.68 12.17
CA LEU A 424 -0.39 -13.62 13.04
C LEU A 424 -0.80 -13.04 14.40
N VAL A 425 0.11 -12.30 15.06
CA VAL A 425 -0.14 -11.67 16.36
C VAL A 425 -1.12 -10.51 16.24
N ALA A 426 -0.97 -9.67 15.21
CA ALA A 426 -1.86 -8.54 14.96
C ALA A 426 -3.29 -9.01 14.67
N SER A 427 -3.45 -10.05 13.85
CA SER A 427 -4.76 -10.60 13.53
C SER A 427 -5.46 -11.25 14.73
N ASP A 428 -4.78 -12.09 15.53
CA ASP A 428 -5.42 -12.68 16.73
C ASP A 428 -5.71 -11.61 17.81
N THR A 429 -4.86 -10.60 17.94
CA THR A 429 -5.12 -9.50 18.87
C THR A 429 -6.34 -8.69 18.44
N MET A 430 -6.43 -8.33 17.16
CA MET A 430 -7.61 -7.63 16.62
C MET A 430 -8.88 -8.48 16.78
N ARG A 431 -8.80 -9.79 16.53
CA ARG A 431 -9.92 -10.74 16.75
C ARG A 431 -10.45 -10.64 18.18
N LYS A 432 -9.57 -10.75 19.18
CA LYS A 432 -9.94 -10.62 20.60
C LYS A 432 -10.54 -9.26 20.92
N ARG A 433 -9.94 -8.19 20.42
CA ARG A 433 -10.40 -6.81 20.68
C ARG A 433 -11.81 -6.54 20.14
N ILE A 434 -12.11 -7.01 18.92
CA ILE A 434 -13.46 -6.90 18.33
C ILE A 434 -14.45 -7.73 19.15
N GLU A 435 -14.08 -8.96 19.51
CA GLU A 435 -14.90 -9.87 20.31
C GLU A 435 -15.22 -9.27 21.69
N GLU A 436 -14.22 -8.73 22.39
CA GLU A 436 -14.37 -8.11 23.72
C GLU A 436 -15.18 -6.80 23.67
N LYS A 437 -14.97 -5.95 22.66
CA LYS A 437 -15.67 -4.66 22.56
C LYS A 437 -17.13 -4.80 22.15
N PHE A 438 -17.42 -5.69 21.18
CA PHE A 438 -18.74 -5.75 20.55
C PHE A 438 -19.53 -7.03 20.83
N GLY A 439 -18.89 -8.08 21.36
CA GLY A 439 -19.52 -9.40 21.56
C GLY A 439 -19.84 -10.12 20.26
N TRP A 440 -19.20 -9.75 19.15
CA TRP A 440 -19.41 -10.37 17.84
C TRP A 440 -18.69 -11.72 17.72
N ASN A 441 -19.13 -12.56 16.78
CA ASN A 441 -18.44 -13.79 16.42
C ASN A 441 -17.28 -13.46 15.47
N VAL A 442 -16.04 -13.56 15.95
CA VAL A 442 -14.84 -13.11 15.22
C VAL A 442 -13.84 -14.25 15.06
N GLU A 443 -13.28 -14.40 13.87
CA GLU A 443 -12.32 -15.47 13.54
C GLU A 443 -11.16 -14.95 12.68
N VAL A 444 -9.98 -15.56 12.81
CA VAL A 444 -8.85 -15.35 11.90
C VAL A 444 -8.80 -16.57 10.98
N PRO A 445 -9.14 -16.42 9.68
CA PRO A 445 -9.22 -17.55 8.78
C PRO A 445 -7.84 -18.06 8.36
N GLU A 446 -7.77 -19.35 8.02
CA GLU A 446 -6.58 -19.97 7.46
C GLU A 446 -6.46 -19.73 5.94
N LEU A 447 -5.23 -19.83 5.42
CA LEU A 447 -5.01 -19.76 3.98
C LEU A 447 -5.67 -20.95 3.27
N PHE A 448 -6.50 -20.64 2.27
CA PHE A 448 -7.33 -21.54 1.48
C PHE A 448 -8.57 -22.09 2.17
N GLU A 449 -8.85 -21.66 3.40
CA GLU A 449 -10.11 -21.96 4.08
C GLU A 449 -11.30 -21.47 3.25
N GLU A 450 -12.35 -22.28 3.19
CA GLU A 450 -13.63 -21.99 2.54
C GLU A 450 -14.74 -22.13 3.58
N VAL A 451 -15.57 -21.10 3.69
CA VAL A 451 -16.66 -21.00 4.65
C VAL A 451 -17.99 -20.76 3.92
N GLU A 452 -19.05 -21.37 4.43
CA GLU A 452 -20.43 -21.05 4.02
C GLU A 452 -20.90 -19.79 4.75
N ILE A 453 -21.43 -18.85 3.98
CA ILE A 453 -21.90 -17.53 4.41
C ILE A 453 -23.19 -17.15 3.69
#